data_AF-A0A3D6DWK2-F1
#
_entry.id   AF-A0A3D6DWK2-F1
#
_cell.length_a   1.000
_cell.length_b   1.000
_cell.length_c   1.000
_cell.angle_alpha   90.00
_cell.angle_beta   90.00
_cell.angle_gamma   90.00
#
_symmetry.space_group_name_H-M   'P 1'
#
loop_
_entity.id
_entity.type
_entity.pdbx_description
1 polymer ?
#
loop_
_entity_poly.entity_id
_entity_poly.type
_entity_poly.pdbx_seq_one_letter_code
_entity_poly.pdbx_strand_id
1 'polypeptide(L)'
;MALRPLAHGKALAARIAAGERVGLLVVALHDWEAGRWFDGRPEVARVVLPADLPVEAASWACCLALDCVVCGSADDATFYAACAAIADHGAASVWGEFSDGFRRLDRAGRCWYADEGPLPANKLGAALRDYRTAATMTGQGFYRSRIFDGIRDAMRRELSEALAE
;
A
#
# COMPACT_ATOMS: atom_id res chain seq x y z
N MET A 1 12.96 22.76 3.11
CA MET A 1 12.35 22.90 1.76
C MET A 1 10.98 22.27 1.78
N ALA A 2 10.00 22.81 1.07
CA ALA A 2 8.68 22.19 0.96
C ALA A 2 8.75 20.96 0.03
N LEU A 3 8.15 19.84 0.44
CA LEU A 3 8.09 18.62 -0.37
C LEU A 3 7.20 18.82 -1.59
N ARG A 4 7.60 18.27 -2.74
CA ARG A 4 6.82 18.31 -3.99
C ARG A 4 5.79 17.16 -3.99
N PRO A 5 4.50 17.42 -4.29
CA PRO A 5 3.53 16.34 -4.47
C PRO A 5 3.92 15.40 -5.60
N LEU A 6 3.65 14.10 -5.44
CA LEU A 6 3.64 13.15 -6.53
C LEU A 6 2.64 13.59 -7.61
N ALA A 7 2.90 13.24 -8.87
CA ALA A 7 1.94 13.48 -9.93
C ALA A 7 0.64 12.72 -9.63
N HIS A 8 -0.51 13.39 -9.88
CA HIS A 8 -1.85 12.97 -9.47
C HIS A 8 -2.12 12.94 -7.94
N GLY A 9 -1.13 13.19 -7.08
CA GLY A 9 -1.31 13.19 -5.62
C GLY A 9 -2.32 14.22 -5.11
N LYS A 10 -2.40 15.40 -5.74
CA LYS A 10 -3.42 16.41 -5.41
C LYS A 10 -4.84 15.94 -5.77
N ALA A 11 -5.00 15.22 -6.87
CA ALA A 11 -6.29 14.68 -7.27
C ALA A 11 -6.75 13.61 -6.28
N LEU A 12 -5.85 12.72 -5.85
CA LEU A 12 -6.12 11.75 -4.79
C LEU A 12 -6.53 12.43 -3.48
N ALA A 13 -5.81 13.47 -3.05
CA ALA A 13 -6.18 14.23 -1.85
C ALA A 13 -7.59 14.82 -1.93
N ALA A 14 -7.99 15.34 -3.11
CA ALA A 14 -9.34 15.84 -3.33
C ALA A 14 -10.41 14.74 -3.23
N ARG A 15 -10.14 13.55 -3.78
CA ARG A 15 -11.03 12.39 -3.67
C ARG A 15 -11.23 11.95 -2.22
N ILE A 16 -10.14 11.87 -1.45
CA ILE A 16 -10.19 11.51 -0.02
C ILE A 16 -10.99 12.57 0.76
N ALA A 17 -10.76 13.86 0.50
CA ALA A 17 -11.50 14.94 1.13
C ALA A 17 -13.00 14.92 0.80
N ALA A 18 -13.38 14.43 -0.38
CA ALA A 18 -14.76 14.22 -0.79
C ALA A 18 -15.40 12.95 -0.18
N GLY A 19 -14.67 12.18 0.62
CA GLY A 19 -15.15 10.94 1.23
C GLY A 19 -15.19 9.74 0.28
N GLU A 20 -14.53 9.81 -0.88
CA GLU A 20 -14.43 8.67 -1.78
C GLU A 20 -13.61 7.54 -1.14
N ARG A 21 -14.09 6.31 -1.32
CA ARG A 21 -13.42 5.12 -0.77
C ARG A 21 -12.29 4.68 -1.69
N VAL A 22 -11.07 5.12 -1.40
CA VAL A 22 -9.84 4.59 -2.00
C VAL A 22 -9.25 3.55 -1.05
N GLY A 23 -9.09 2.32 -1.52
CA GLY A 23 -8.52 1.21 -0.73
C GLY A 23 -7.15 0.75 -1.21
N LEU A 24 -6.77 1.07 -2.45
CA LEU A 24 -5.48 0.72 -3.03
C LEU A 24 -4.87 1.95 -3.71
N LEU A 25 -3.60 2.22 -3.40
CA LEU A 25 -2.79 3.22 -4.09
C LEU A 25 -1.72 2.54 -4.94
N VAL A 26 -1.73 2.79 -6.24
CA VAL A 26 -0.66 2.38 -7.16
C VAL A 26 0.33 3.53 -7.27
N VAL A 27 1.60 3.24 -7.01
CA VAL A 27 2.72 4.17 -7.05
C VAL A 27 3.64 3.74 -8.20
N ALA A 28 3.53 4.43 -9.33
CA ALA A 28 4.38 4.16 -10.49
C ALA A 28 5.66 5.00 -10.41
N LEU A 29 6.82 4.34 -10.52
CA LEU A 29 8.14 4.96 -10.45
C LEU A 29 8.72 5.11 -11.85
N HIS A 30 9.01 6.35 -12.25
CA HIS A 30 9.63 6.72 -13.52
C HIS A 30 8.87 6.23 -14.77
N ASP A 31 7.62 5.78 -14.61
CA ASP A 31 6.80 5.20 -15.66
C ASP A 31 5.37 5.77 -15.60
N TRP A 32 4.96 6.43 -16.68
CA TRP A 32 3.63 7.05 -16.79
C TRP A 32 2.54 6.04 -17.15
N GLU A 33 2.91 4.87 -17.66
CA GLU A 33 2.00 3.81 -18.12
C GLU A 33 1.87 2.67 -17.10
N ALA A 34 2.88 2.46 -16.25
CA ALA A 34 2.82 1.46 -15.19
C ALA A 34 1.62 1.71 -14.24
N GLY A 35 0.94 0.63 -13.85
CA GLY A 35 -0.19 0.68 -12.95
C GLY A 35 -1.55 0.91 -13.61
N ARG A 36 -1.60 1.20 -14.92
CA ARG A 36 -2.86 1.47 -15.65
C ARG A 36 -3.80 0.26 -15.77
N TRP A 37 -3.33 -0.94 -15.46
CA TRP A 37 -4.18 -2.14 -15.40
C TRP A 37 -5.30 -2.05 -14.35
N PHE A 38 -5.25 -1.07 -13.44
CA PHE A 38 -6.33 -0.75 -12.50
C PHE A 38 -7.16 0.48 -12.89
N ASP A 39 -6.92 1.09 -14.06
CA ASP A 39 -7.70 2.25 -14.52
C ASP A 39 -9.20 1.92 -14.58
N GLY A 40 -10.01 2.90 -14.20
CA GLY A 40 -11.47 2.76 -14.15
C GLY A 40 -12.04 2.12 -12.88
N ARG A 41 -11.20 1.64 -11.96
CA ARG A 41 -11.66 1.13 -10.66
C ARG A 41 -11.78 2.28 -9.64
N PRO A 42 -12.97 2.61 -9.14
CA PRO A 42 -13.16 3.72 -8.21
C PRO A 42 -12.42 3.50 -6.88
N GLU A 43 -12.22 2.27 -6.45
CA GLU A 43 -11.52 1.93 -5.22
C GLU A 43 -9.98 2.02 -5.32
N VAL A 44 -9.46 2.27 -6.53
CA VAL A 44 -8.03 2.39 -6.80
C VAL A 44 -7.68 3.84 -7.16
N ALA A 45 -6.53 4.28 -6.71
CA ALA A 45 -5.91 5.52 -7.16
C ALA A 45 -4.50 5.24 -7.67
N ARG A 46 -4.00 6.11 -8.55
CA ARG A 46 -2.65 6.04 -9.09
C ARG A 46 -1.93 7.36 -8.93
N VAL A 47 -0.68 7.29 -8.51
CA VAL A 47 0.26 8.41 -8.48
C VAL A 47 1.55 8.02 -9.19
N VAL A 48 2.28 9.02 -9.68
CA VAL A 48 3.56 8.82 -10.36
C VAL A 48 4.65 9.60 -9.62
N LEU A 49 5.79 8.95 -9.40
CA LEU A 49 7.06 9.61 -9.10
C LEU A 49 7.79 9.86 -10.43
N PRO A 50 7.83 11.10 -10.94
CA PRO A 50 8.55 11.42 -12.17
C PRO A 50 10.08 11.25 -11.97
N ALA A 51 10.80 10.94 -13.06
CA ALA A 51 12.25 10.75 -13.01
C ALA A 51 13.05 12.00 -12.60
N ASP A 52 12.47 13.20 -12.72
CA ASP A 52 13.08 14.47 -12.28
C ASP A 52 12.82 14.80 -10.80
N LEU A 53 12.11 13.93 -10.07
CA LEU A 53 11.77 14.14 -8.67
C LEU A 53 12.45 13.08 -7.78
N PRO A 54 13.47 13.47 -7.00
CA PRO A 54 14.07 12.57 -6.01
C PRO A 54 13.05 12.10 -4.96
N VAL A 55 13.19 10.86 -4.48
CA VAL A 55 12.29 10.23 -3.50
C VAL A 55 12.17 11.07 -2.23
N GLU A 56 13.27 11.59 -1.72
CA GLU A 56 13.36 12.41 -0.50
C GLU A 56 12.75 13.81 -0.65
N ALA A 57 12.62 14.29 -1.88
CA ALA A 57 12.00 15.57 -2.19
C ALA A 57 10.49 15.44 -2.45
N ALA A 58 9.98 14.20 -2.59
CA ALA A 58 8.58 13.91 -2.84
C ALA A 58 7.76 13.87 -1.54
N SER A 59 6.50 14.29 -1.62
CA SER A 59 5.51 14.17 -0.55
C SER A 59 4.77 12.84 -0.66
N TRP A 60 5.01 11.96 0.31
CA TRP A 60 4.40 10.62 0.41
C TRP A 60 3.15 10.58 1.30
N ALA A 61 2.67 11.73 1.77
CA ALA A 61 1.50 11.84 2.65
C ALA A 61 0.22 11.19 2.09
N CYS A 62 0.11 11.05 0.77
CA CYS A 62 -1.03 10.38 0.14
C CYS A 62 -1.08 8.86 0.36
N CYS A 63 -0.01 8.25 0.87
CA CYS A 63 0.08 6.82 1.14
C CYS A 63 -0.50 6.43 2.51
N LEU A 64 -0.71 7.40 3.40
CA LEU A 64 -1.16 7.17 4.77
C LEU A 64 -2.44 6.31 4.79
N ALA A 65 -2.42 5.24 5.57
CA ALA A 65 -3.55 4.32 5.77
C ALA A 65 -4.03 3.57 4.52
N LEU A 66 -3.29 3.62 3.40
CA LEU A 66 -3.63 2.90 2.17
C LEU A 66 -2.71 1.69 1.98
N ASP A 67 -3.25 0.63 1.39
CA ASP A 67 -2.41 -0.41 0.79
C ASP A 67 -1.75 0.16 -0.45
N CYS A 68 -0.44 -0.02 -0.59
CA CYS A 68 0.34 0.59 -1.66
C CYS A 68 1.00 -0.49 -2.52
N VAL A 69 0.89 -0.35 -3.85
CA VAL A 69 1.61 -1.18 -4.83
C VAL A 69 2.61 -0.31 -5.57
N VAL A 70 3.88 -0.67 -5.51
CA VAL A 70 4.98 -0.01 -6.21
C VAL A 70 5.27 -0.76 -7.51
N CYS A 71 5.30 -0.03 -8.62
CA CYS A 71 5.57 -0.57 -9.95
C CYS A 71 6.36 0.42 -10.80
N GLY A 72 6.73 0.04 -12.02
CA GLY A 72 7.40 0.90 -12.99
C GLY A 72 8.82 0.47 -13.34
N SER A 73 9.60 1.40 -13.84
CA SER A 73 10.90 1.14 -14.50
C SER A 73 12.10 1.72 -13.76
N ALA A 74 11.90 2.20 -12.53
CA ALA A 74 12.98 2.69 -11.69
C ALA A 74 13.93 1.55 -11.27
N ASP A 75 15.18 1.90 -10.95
CA ASP A 75 16.16 0.95 -10.43
C ASP A 75 15.82 0.47 -9.01
N ASP A 76 16.46 -0.62 -8.58
CA ASP A 76 16.24 -1.22 -7.26
C ASP A 76 16.46 -0.20 -6.12
N ALA A 77 17.47 0.67 -6.25
CA ALA A 77 17.77 1.67 -5.23
C ALA A 77 16.60 2.64 -5.04
N THR A 78 16.07 3.17 -6.14
CA THR A 78 14.89 4.06 -6.12
C THR A 78 13.64 3.30 -5.68
N PHE A 79 13.46 2.08 -6.16
CA PHE A 79 12.33 1.22 -5.80
C PHE A 79 12.24 0.97 -4.28
N TYR A 80 13.33 0.52 -3.66
CA TYR A 80 13.35 0.26 -2.23
C TYR A 80 13.35 1.56 -1.39
N ALA A 81 13.90 2.66 -1.91
CA ALA A 81 13.77 3.97 -1.27
C ALA A 81 12.31 4.45 -1.26
N ALA A 82 11.57 4.29 -2.35
CA ALA A 82 10.15 4.58 -2.42
C ALA A 82 9.34 3.68 -1.47
N CYS A 83 9.62 2.37 -1.45
CA CYS A 83 9.00 1.44 -0.50
C CYS A 83 9.22 1.89 0.95
N ALA A 84 10.43 2.35 1.29
CA ALA A 84 10.75 2.87 2.62
C ALA A 84 9.99 4.15 2.92
N ALA A 85 9.96 5.10 2.00
CA ALA A 85 9.21 6.33 2.17
C ALA A 85 7.71 6.07 2.39
N ILE A 86 7.11 5.16 1.61
CA ILE A 86 5.71 4.74 1.74
C ILE A 86 5.45 4.13 3.13
N ALA A 87 6.28 3.19 3.56
CA ALA A 87 6.15 2.54 4.86
C ALA A 87 6.31 3.54 6.03
N ASP A 88 7.32 4.40 5.95
CA ASP A 88 7.62 5.40 6.98
C ASP A 88 6.50 6.48 7.08
N HIS A 89 5.73 6.69 6.00
CA HIS A 89 4.55 7.56 5.98
C HIS A 89 3.24 6.85 6.38
N GLY A 90 3.32 5.62 6.91
CA GLY A 90 2.19 4.95 7.52
C GLY A 90 1.22 4.31 6.52
N ALA A 91 1.72 3.84 5.38
CA ALA A 91 0.96 2.93 4.53
C ALA A 91 0.49 1.70 5.32
N ALA A 92 -0.70 1.21 4.97
CA ALA A 92 -1.26 0.03 5.62
C ALA A 92 -0.49 -1.24 5.25
N SER A 93 -0.03 -1.33 4.00
CA SER A 93 0.90 -2.34 3.50
C SER A 93 1.68 -1.85 2.28
N VAL A 94 2.80 -2.50 2.00
CA VAL A 94 3.64 -2.23 0.82
C VAL A 94 3.73 -3.50 -0.02
N TRP A 95 3.47 -3.36 -1.32
CA TRP A 95 3.55 -4.42 -2.31
C TRP A 95 4.41 -3.96 -3.47
N GLY A 96 5.13 -4.89 -4.10
CA GLY A 96 5.93 -4.63 -5.29
C GLY A 96 5.43 -5.45 -6.48
N GLU A 97 5.43 -4.85 -7.66
CA GLU A 97 5.35 -5.58 -8.92
C GLU A 97 6.75 -6.04 -9.35
N PHE A 98 6.90 -7.33 -9.62
CA PHE A 98 8.10 -7.94 -10.15
C PHE A 98 7.78 -8.72 -11.43
N SER A 99 8.81 -9.15 -12.17
CA SER A 99 8.64 -9.91 -13.41
C SER A 99 7.86 -11.21 -13.24
N ASP A 100 7.84 -11.79 -12.04
CA ASP A 100 7.11 -13.02 -11.71
C ASP A 100 5.75 -12.77 -11.04
N GLY A 101 5.39 -11.52 -10.74
CA GLY A 101 4.12 -11.12 -10.18
C GLY A 101 4.25 -10.16 -9.00
N PHE A 102 3.14 -9.99 -8.26
CA PHE A 102 3.06 -9.11 -7.11
C PHE A 102 3.54 -9.81 -5.84
N ARG A 103 4.31 -9.09 -5.01
CA ARG A 103 4.81 -9.59 -3.72
C ARG A 103 4.51 -8.59 -2.62
N ARG A 104 4.10 -9.08 -1.45
CA ARG A 104 4.04 -8.22 -0.26
C ARG A 104 5.44 -8.03 0.27
N LEU A 105 5.82 -6.78 0.49
CA LEU A 105 7.13 -6.40 0.97
C LEU A 105 7.03 -5.98 2.43
N ASP A 106 7.95 -6.49 3.23
CA ASP A 106 8.09 -6.12 4.63
C ASP A 106 9.56 -5.80 4.94
N ARG A 107 9.79 -5.05 6.02
CA ARG A 107 11.07 -4.44 6.34
C ARG A 107 11.58 -4.92 7.70
N ALA A 108 12.72 -5.62 7.67
CA ALA A 108 13.49 -5.95 8.87
C ALA A 108 14.73 -5.03 8.97
N GLY A 109 14.59 -3.93 9.72
CA GLY A 109 15.66 -2.93 9.84
C GLY A 109 15.87 -2.18 8.52
N ARG A 110 17.00 -2.44 7.85
CA ARG A 110 17.33 -1.87 6.52
C ARG A 110 17.09 -2.85 5.37
N CYS A 111 16.72 -4.09 5.66
CA CYS A 111 16.53 -5.12 4.67
C CYS A 111 15.05 -5.26 4.31
N TRP A 112 14.78 -5.48 3.02
CA TRP A 112 13.47 -5.82 2.50
C TRP A 112 13.38 -7.32 2.21
N TYR A 113 12.22 -7.90 2.49
CA TYR A 113 11.92 -9.28 2.13
C TYR A 113 10.50 -9.40 1.60
N ALA A 114 10.29 -10.40 0.74
CA ALA A 114 8.97 -10.77 0.26
C ALA A 114 8.32 -11.75 1.25
N ASP A 115 7.26 -11.31 1.92
CA ASP A 115 6.52 -12.12 2.89
C ASP A 115 5.39 -12.92 2.23
N GLU A 116 4.94 -12.48 1.05
CA GLU A 116 3.88 -13.14 0.28
C GLU A 116 4.15 -13.05 -1.22
N GLY A 117 3.72 -14.07 -1.96
CA GLY A 117 3.78 -14.13 -3.42
C GLY A 117 4.95 -14.98 -3.97
N PRO A 118 5.13 -14.98 -5.29
CA PRO A 118 4.54 -14.05 -6.24
C PRO A 118 3.07 -14.38 -6.53
N LEU A 119 2.26 -13.33 -6.78
CA LEU A 119 0.84 -13.44 -7.10
C LEU A 119 0.55 -12.85 -8.47
N PRO A 120 -0.29 -13.48 -9.31
CA PRO A 120 -0.79 -12.83 -10.52
C PRO A 120 -1.75 -11.67 -10.18
N ALA A 121 -1.86 -10.69 -11.09
CA ALA A 121 -2.67 -9.47 -10.88
C ALA A 121 -4.12 -9.75 -10.45
N ASN A 122 -4.73 -10.80 -10.99
CA ASN A 122 -6.11 -11.19 -10.69
C ASN A 122 -6.30 -11.76 -9.27
N LYS A 123 -5.22 -12.11 -8.56
CA LYS A 123 -5.26 -12.59 -7.16
C LYS A 123 -4.96 -11.50 -6.14
N LEU A 124 -4.42 -10.37 -6.56
CA LEU A 124 -4.01 -9.29 -5.64
C LEU A 124 -5.17 -8.78 -4.76
N GLY A 125 -6.37 -8.64 -5.32
CA GLY A 125 -7.53 -8.18 -4.53
C GLY A 125 -7.99 -9.17 -3.45
N ALA A 126 -7.75 -10.47 -3.62
CA ALA A 126 -8.01 -11.46 -2.57
C ALA A 126 -6.91 -11.38 -1.49
N ALA A 127 -5.64 -11.40 -1.91
CA ALA A 127 -4.50 -11.30 -1.01
C ALA A 127 -4.54 -10.03 -0.13
N LEU A 128 -4.92 -8.88 -0.69
CA LEU A 128 -5.11 -7.65 0.09
C LEU A 128 -6.19 -7.81 1.17
N ARG A 129 -7.29 -8.51 0.89
CA ARG A 129 -8.35 -8.76 1.89
C ARG A 129 -7.87 -9.72 2.98
N ASP A 130 -7.17 -10.77 2.60
CA ASP A 130 -6.62 -11.75 3.54
C ASP A 130 -5.59 -11.10 4.47
N TYR A 131 -4.68 -10.30 3.90
CA TYR A 131 -3.72 -9.50 4.67
C TYR A 131 -4.43 -8.56 5.66
N ARG A 132 -5.39 -7.76 5.22
CA ARG A 132 -6.14 -6.83 6.10
C ARG A 132 -6.78 -7.54 7.27
N THR A 133 -7.35 -8.72 7.01
CA THR A 133 -8.02 -9.55 8.03
C THR A 133 -6.98 -10.04 9.04
N ALA A 134 -5.89 -10.65 8.58
CA ALA A 134 -4.82 -11.14 9.43
C ALA A 134 -4.14 -10.02 10.25
N ALA A 135 -3.80 -8.89 9.61
CA ALA A 135 -3.17 -7.74 10.24
C ALA A 135 -4.10 -7.08 11.27
N THR A 136 -5.41 -7.05 11.02
CA THR A 136 -6.40 -6.61 12.01
C THR A 136 -6.41 -7.55 13.21
N MET A 137 -6.60 -8.86 13.01
CA MET A 137 -6.62 -9.82 14.13
C MET A 137 -5.37 -9.76 15.01
N THR A 138 -4.19 -9.69 14.37
CA THR A 138 -2.88 -9.68 15.05
C THR A 138 -2.47 -8.29 15.54
N GLY A 139 -3.18 -7.23 15.15
CA GLY A 139 -2.86 -5.86 15.56
C GLY A 139 -1.53 -5.36 15.02
N GLN A 140 -1.24 -5.61 13.74
CA GLN A 140 0.00 -5.22 13.08
C GLN A 140 -0.11 -3.85 12.41
N GLY A 141 1.00 -3.11 12.36
CA GLY A 141 1.13 -1.86 11.60
C GLY A 141 -0.03 -0.86 11.85
N PHE A 142 -0.58 -0.34 10.76
CA PHE A 142 -1.74 0.56 10.77
C PHE A 142 -2.97 -0.01 11.50
N TYR A 143 -3.19 -1.33 11.39
CA TYR A 143 -4.33 -2.03 11.99
C TYR A 143 -4.23 -2.21 13.51
N ARG A 144 -3.09 -1.84 14.11
CA ARG A 144 -2.96 -1.73 15.58
C ARG A 144 -3.75 -0.53 16.15
N SER A 145 -4.04 0.47 15.33
CA SER A 145 -4.63 1.73 15.76
C SER A 145 -6.01 1.55 16.41
N ARG A 146 -6.39 2.48 17.28
CA ARG A 146 -7.61 2.38 18.11
C ARG A 146 -8.90 2.27 17.31
N ILE A 147 -8.92 2.75 16.06
CA ILE A 147 -10.09 2.67 15.18
C ILE A 147 -10.47 1.21 14.87
N PHE A 148 -9.54 0.27 15.02
CA PHE A 148 -9.77 -1.17 14.82
C PHE A 148 -10.05 -1.94 16.11
N ASP A 149 -10.03 -1.31 17.30
CA ASP A 149 -10.20 -2.02 18.58
C ASP A 149 -11.50 -2.83 18.63
N GLY A 150 -12.62 -2.20 18.28
CA GLY A 150 -13.92 -2.88 18.27
C GLY A 150 -14.00 -4.03 17.26
N ILE A 151 -13.36 -3.89 16.10
CA ILE A 151 -13.30 -4.97 15.08
C ILE A 151 -12.48 -6.14 15.63
N ARG A 152 -11.33 -5.86 16.25
CA ARG A 152 -10.47 -6.90 16.83
C ARG A 152 -11.17 -7.66 17.96
N ASP A 153 -11.88 -6.95 18.82
CA ASP A 153 -12.61 -7.58 19.92
C ASP A 153 -13.77 -8.45 19.43
N ALA A 154 -14.46 -8.04 18.35
CA ALA A 154 -15.44 -8.88 17.68
C ALA A 154 -14.81 -10.15 17.08
N MET A 155 -13.73 -10.01 16.31
CA MET A 155 -13.04 -11.15 15.68
C MET A 155 -12.49 -12.14 16.71
N ARG A 156 -11.97 -11.67 17.84
CA ARG A 156 -11.50 -12.54 18.93
C ARG A 156 -12.65 -13.31 19.58
N ARG A 157 -13.82 -12.69 19.71
CA ARG A 157 -15.01 -13.34 20.28
C ARG A 157 -15.49 -14.47 19.38
N GLU A 158 -15.66 -14.20 18.09
CA GLU A 158 -16.03 -15.22 17.09
C GLU A 158 -15.06 -16.41 17.11
N LEU A 159 -13.75 -16.16 17.16
CA LEU A 159 -12.74 -17.22 17.26
C LEU A 159 -12.87 -18.03 18.56
N SER A 160 -13.14 -17.37 19.68
CA SER A 160 -13.29 -18.04 20.98
C SER A 160 -14.53 -18.95 21.00
N GLU A 161 -15.63 -18.52 20.37
CA GLU A 161 -16.85 -19.29 20.23
C GLU A 161 -16.63 -20.52 19.34
N ALA A 162 -15.97 -20.36 18.19
CA ALA A 162 -15.69 -21.47 17.27
C ALA A 162 -14.73 -22.53 17.83
N LEU A 163 -13.84 -22.17 18.76
CA LEU A 163 -12.93 -23.10 19.45
C LEU A 163 -13.58 -23.84 20.63
N ALA A 164 -14.76 -23.38 21.08
CA ALA A 164 -15.50 -24.00 22.17
C ALA A 164 -16.49 -25.08 21.69
N GLU A 165 -16.70 -25.20 20.37
CA GLU A 165 -17.44 -26.27 19.69
C GLU A 165 -16.53 -27.45 19.31
#